data_AF-A0A2N6V4N1-F1
#
_entry.id   AF-A0A2N6V4N1-F1
#
_cell.length_a   1.000
_cell.length_b   1.000
_cell.length_c   1.000
_cell.angle_alpha   90.00
_cell.angle_beta   90.00
_cell.angle_gamma   90.00
#
_symmetry.space_group_name_H-M   'P 1'
#
loop_
_entity.id
_entity.type
_entity.pdbx_description
1 polymer ?
#
loop_
_entity_poly.entity_id
_entity_poly.type
_entity_poly.pdbx_seq_one_letter_code
_entity_poly.pdbx_strand_id
1 'polypeptide(L)' 'MKQGIHPEYVPTTVTCTCGNTFETRSTVTSGEIRVDVCSNCHPFYTGKQKILDTGGRVARFEARYGKRKK' A
#
# COMPACT_ATOMS: atom_id res chain seq x y z
N MET A 1 26.39 5.15 -18.53
CA MET A 1 27.39 4.32 -17.83
C MET A 1 28.78 4.71 -18.30
N LYS A 2 29.42 5.65 -17.58
CA LYS A 2 30.85 5.92 -17.72
C LYS A 2 31.57 5.03 -16.72
N GLN A 3 32.63 4.35 -17.14
CA GLN A 3 33.44 3.51 -16.26
C GLN A 3 33.96 4.33 -15.07
N GLY A 4 33.83 3.77 -13.86
CA GLY A 4 34.47 4.27 -12.64
C GLY A 4 33.72 5.33 -11.82
N ILE A 5 32.57 5.85 -12.28
CA ILE A 5 31.82 6.89 -11.53
C ILE A 5 30.38 6.48 -11.16
N HIS A 6 29.95 5.28 -11.56
CA HIS A 6 28.58 4.81 -11.32
C HIS A 6 28.58 3.83 -10.14
N PRO A 7 27.58 3.92 -9.24
CA PRO A 7 27.43 2.98 -8.14
C PRO A 7 27.13 1.58 -8.67
N GLU A 8 27.42 0.58 -7.84
CA GLU A 8 27.11 -0.82 -8.14
C GLU A 8 25.61 -0.99 -8.36
N TYR A 9 25.24 -1.65 -9.45
CA TYR A 9 23.85 -1.85 -9.86
C TYR A 9 23.54 -3.34 -9.89
N VAL A 10 22.80 -3.80 -8.89
CA VAL A 10 22.57 -5.21 -8.62
C VAL A 10 21.09 -5.58 -8.80
N PRO A 11 20.78 -6.82 -9.21
CA PRO A 11 19.42 -7.33 -9.11
C PRO A 11 19.01 -7.37 -7.62
N THR A 12 17.76 -6.98 -7.35
CA THR A 12 17.24 -6.79 -6.00
C THR A 12 15.81 -7.27 -5.91
N THR A 13 15.52 -8.08 -4.90
CA THR A 13 14.18 -8.57 -4.65
C THR A 13 13.47 -7.64 -3.67
N VAL A 14 12.35 -7.07 -4.11
CA VAL A 14 11.53 -6.18 -3.28
C VAL A 14 10.36 -6.97 -2.71
N THR A 15 10.26 -7.03 -1.38
CA THR A 15 9.17 -7.70 -0.66
C THR A 15 8.33 -6.65 0.05
N CYS A 16 7.03 -6.65 -0.21
CA CYS A 16 6.09 -5.78 0.47
C CYS A 16 5.37 -6.49 1.62
N THR A 17 4.98 -5.75 2.66
CA THR A 17 4.10 -6.19 3.75
C THR A 17 2.76 -6.77 3.25
N CYS A 18 2.35 -6.39 2.03
CA CYS A 18 1.18 -6.92 1.34
C CYS A 18 1.34 -8.38 0.84
N GLY A 19 2.54 -8.98 0.98
CA GLY A 19 2.88 -10.28 0.44
C GLY A 19 3.30 -10.27 -1.04
N ASN A 20 3.28 -9.10 -1.69
CA ASN A 20 3.73 -8.96 -3.06
C ASN A 20 5.27 -8.90 -3.12
N THR A 21 5.86 -9.67 -4.04
CA THR A 21 7.30 -9.70 -4.31
C THR A 21 7.56 -9.39 -5.78
N PHE A 22 8.51 -8.50 -6.06
CA PHE A 22 8.92 -8.20 -7.44
C PHE A 22 10.43 -8.00 -7.54
N GLU A 23 10.99 -8.38 -8.69
CA GLU A 23 12.42 -8.23 -8.97
C GLU A 23 12.67 -6.90 -9.68
N THR A 24 13.66 -6.15 -9.21
CA THR A 24 14.07 -4.88 -9.83
C THR A 24 15.57 -4.70 -9.65
N ARG A 25 16.22 -3.89 -10.48
CA ARG A 25 17.64 -3.57 -10.28
C ARG A 25 17.77 -2.31 -9.44
N SER A 26 18.59 -2.35 -8.40
CA SER A 26 18.81 -1.24 -7.46
C SER A 26 20.30 -1.04 -7.19
N THR A 27 20.64 0.09 -6.58
CA THR A 27 21.99 0.39 -6.08
C THR A 27 22.20 -0.09 -4.65
N VAL A 28 21.23 -0.80 -4.09
CA VAL A 28 21.29 -1.33 -2.72
C VAL A 28 22.09 -2.63 -2.74
N THR A 29 23.24 -2.63 -2.07
CA THR A 29 24.19 -3.75 -2.06
C THR A 29 23.65 -5.01 -1.37
N SER A 30 22.61 -4.90 -0.52
CA SER A 30 22.02 -6.04 0.17
C SER A 30 21.17 -6.95 -0.72
N GLY A 31 20.81 -6.53 -1.95
CA GLY A 31 20.01 -7.35 -2.87
C GLY A 31 18.56 -7.62 -2.41
N GLU A 32 18.15 -7.08 -1.26
CA GLU A 32 16.80 -7.20 -0.69
C GLU A 32 16.29 -5.85 -0.22
N ILE A 33 15.04 -5.53 -0.55
CA ILE A 33 14.34 -4.33 -0.07
C ILE A 33 13.00 -4.75 0.53
N ARG A 34 12.75 -4.34 1.78
CA ARG A 34 11.43 -4.47 2.42
C ARG A 34 10.69 -3.13 2.35
N VAL A 35 9.46 -3.14 1.83
CA VAL A 35 8.66 -1.93 1.60
C VAL A 35 7.30 -2.07 2.25
N ASP A 36 6.79 -0.98 2.84
CA ASP A 36 5.47 -0.97 3.48
C ASP A 36 4.32 -0.79 2.49
N VAL A 37 4.57 -0.14 1.35
CA VAL A 37 3.55 0.19 0.35
C VAL A 37 3.98 -0.26 -1.05
N CYS A 38 3.20 -1.18 -1.62
CA CYS A 38 3.31 -1.68 -2.99
C CYS A 38 2.24 -1.01 -3.88
N SER A 39 2.39 -1.07 -5.21
CA SER A 39 1.34 -0.65 -6.16
C SER A 39 0.00 -1.36 -5.88
N ASN A 40 0.04 -2.59 -5.40
CA ASN A 40 -1.16 -3.35 -5.04
C ASN A 40 -1.81 -2.92 -3.72
N CYS A 41 -1.18 -2.05 -2.93
CA CYS A 41 -1.70 -1.60 -1.63
C CYS A 41 -1.79 -0.09 -1.49
N HIS A 42 -1.25 0.68 -2.42
CA HIS A 42 -1.39 2.12 -2.36
C HIS A 42 -2.86 2.50 -2.57
N PRO A 43 -3.48 3.30 -1.68
CA PRO A 43 -4.90 3.66 -1.73
C PRO A 43 -5.34 4.23 -3.09
N PHE A 44 -4.42 4.91 -3.78
CA PHE A 44 -4.62 5.41 -5.15
C PHE A 44 -4.92 4.31 -6.16
N TYR A 45 -4.18 3.20 -6.14
CA TYR A 45 -4.37 2.09 -7.09
C TYR A 45 -5.54 1.18 -6.70
N THR A 46 -5.78 1.00 -5.39
CA THR A 46 -6.86 0.13 -4.92
C THR A 46 -8.23 0.81 -4.94
N GLY A 47 -8.30 2.14 -5.13
CA GLY A 47 -9.53 2.95 -5.14
C GLY A 47 -10.30 3.00 -3.81
N LYS A 48 -9.93 2.15 -2.85
CA LYS A 48 -10.43 2.16 -1.49
C LYS A 48 -9.70 3.26 -0.74
N GLN A 49 -10.35 4.42 -0.63
CA GLN A 49 -10.08 5.25 0.53
C GLN A 49 -10.31 4.37 1.76
N LYS A 50 -9.39 4.37 2.72
CA LYS A 50 -9.70 3.97 4.09
C LYS A 50 -10.68 5.04 4.57
N ILE A 51 -11.94 4.95 4.14
CA ILE A 51 -13.02 5.82 4.56
C ILE A 51 -13.01 5.66 6.07
N LEU A 52 -12.50 6.67 6.75
CA LEU A 52 -12.61 6.77 8.18
C LEU A 52 -14.12 6.82 8.39
N ASP A 53 -14.70 5.72 8.86
CA ASP A 53 -16.14 5.56 9.07
C ASP A 53 -16.66 6.68 9.97
N THR A 54 -17.01 7.81 9.37
CA THR A 54 -17.82 8.87 9.95
C THR A 54 -19.29 8.44 10.01
N GLY A 55 -19.58 7.14 9.81
CA GLY A 55 -20.88 6.51 9.93
C GLY A 55 -21.43 6.46 11.36
N GLY A 56 -20.68 6.89 12.38
CA GLY A 56 -21.09 6.75 13.78
C GLY A 56 -22.42 7.45 14.13
N ARG A 57 -22.65 8.68 13.63
CA ARG A 57 -23.91 9.40 13.94
C ARG A 57 -25.08 8.94 13.08
N VAL A 58 -24.86 8.64 11.79
CA VAL A 58 -25.91 8.20 10.87
C VAL A 58 -26.37 6.77 11.22
N ALA A 59 -25.45 5.85 11.51
CA ALA A 59 -25.80 4.50 11.96
C ALA A 59 -26.52 4.48 13.31
N ARG A 60 -26.16 5.37 14.26
CA ARG A 60 -26.89 5.51 15.53
C ARG A 60 -28.32 6.03 15.34
N PHE A 61 -28.53 6.91 14.38
CA PHE A 61 -29.86 7.42 14.05
C PHE A 61 -30.70 6.34 13.36
N GLU A 62 -30.15 5.64 12.37
CA GLU A 62 -30.80 4.52 11.69
C GLU A 62 -31.18 3.39 12.66
N ALA A 63 -30.29 3.03 13.60
CA ALA A 63 -30.58 2.03 14.63
C ALA A 63 -31.75 2.43 15.56
N ARG A 64 -31.91 3.73 15.85
CA ARG A 64 -32.97 4.23 16.74
C ARG A 64 -34.32 4.40 16.04
N TYR A 65 -34.32 4.80 14.77
CA TYR A 65 -35.55 5.25 14.10
C TYR A 65 -35.90 4.46 12.82
N GLY A 66 -34.99 3.68 12.25
CA GLY A 66 -35.19 2.99 10.96
C GLY A 66 -36.21 1.84 10.99
N LYS A 67 -36.49 1.26 12.16
CA LYS A 67 -37.47 0.16 12.32
C LYS A 67 -38.86 0.61 12.78
N ARG A 68 -39.11 1.91 12.97
CA ARG A 68 -40.46 2.40 13.28
C ARG A 68 -41.31 2.37 12.01
N LYS A 69 -42.03 1.27 11.81
CA LYS A 69 -43.13 1.20 10.83
C LYS A 69 -44.17 2.26 11.20
N LYS A 70 -44.58 3.04 10.21
CA LYS A 70 -45.73 3.95 10.32
C LYS A 70 -46.99 3.15 10.64
#